data_AF-A0A3M2J8P6-F1
#
_entry.id   AF-A0A3M2J8P6-F1
#
_cell.length_a   1.000
_cell.length_b   1.000
_cell.length_c   1.000
_cell.angle_alpha   90.00
_cell.angle_beta   90.00
_cell.angle_gamma   90.00
#
_symmetry.space_group_name_H-M   'P 1'
#
loop_
_entity.id
_entity.type
_entity.pdbx_description
1 polymer ?
#
loop_
_entity_poly.entity_id
_entity_poly.type
_entity_poly.pdbx_seq_one_letter_code
_entity_poly.pdbx_strand_id
1 'polypeptide(L)'
;MTAHQRREQLLDVSRRLFAEKGFEQTSVEEIAARAEVSKPVVYEHFGGKEGIYAVIVDREVQALTGALSGALDEGGHPKVMVERSALALLDYIETSEDGFRILVRDSPVAQATGTFSSLIGDVATQVEHLLAAQFKKQHLDPRTAPIYAQMLVGMVALTGQHWLDARSPKKADVAAALVNLAWNGLSGMERRPRLTSAAPVKRRAAKGDTEAVGGLPKDGTPVE
;
A
#
# COMPACT_ATOMS: atom_id res chain seq x y z
N MET A 1 4.72 10.08 -40.39
CA MET A 1 4.25 9.94 -39.00
C MET A 1 3.29 11.07 -38.70
N THR A 2 2.11 10.78 -38.15
CA THR A 2 1.12 11.81 -37.80
C THR A 2 1.54 12.56 -36.53
N ALA A 3 0.97 13.74 -36.29
CA ALA A 3 1.19 14.49 -35.05
C ALA A 3 0.82 13.66 -33.81
N HIS A 4 -0.22 12.82 -33.90
CA HIS A 4 -0.60 11.89 -32.85
C HIS A 4 0.47 10.81 -32.60
N GLN A 5 0.95 10.15 -33.66
CA GLN A 5 2.01 9.14 -33.54
C GLN A 5 3.30 9.73 -32.92
N ARG A 6 3.62 10.99 -33.26
CA ARG A 6 4.74 11.71 -32.66
C ARG A 6 4.52 11.98 -31.17
N ARG A 7 3.32 12.42 -30.79
CA ARG A 7 2.93 12.65 -29.40
C ARG A 7 3.08 11.38 -28.56
N GLU A 8 2.60 10.25 -29.07
CA GLU A 8 2.73 8.95 -28.39
C GLU A 8 4.19 8.49 -28.28
N GLN A 9 5.00 8.66 -29.34
CA GLN A 9 6.44 8.37 -29.29
C GLN A 9 7.14 9.16 -28.19
N LEU A 10 6.84 10.46 -28.07
CA LEU A 10 7.41 11.32 -27.03
C LEU A 10 7.00 10.86 -25.63
N LEU A 11 5.76 10.43 -25.43
CA LEU A 11 5.30 9.89 -24.15
C LEU A 11 6.01 8.59 -23.78
N ASP A 12 6.11 7.66 -24.73
CA ASP A 12 6.78 6.37 -24.50
C ASP A 12 8.26 6.52 -24.15
N VAL A 13 8.98 7.39 -24.88
CA VAL A 13 10.40 7.69 -24.62
C VAL A 13 10.56 8.36 -23.26
N SER A 14 9.73 9.36 -22.98
CA SER A 14 9.83 10.11 -21.72
C SER A 14 9.47 9.25 -20.52
N ARG A 15 8.48 8.37 -20.63
CA ARG A 15 8.10 7.42 -19.56
C ARG A 15 9.30 6.56 -19.15
N ARG A 16 10.03 5.98 -20.11
CA ARG A 16 11.22 5.17 -19.80
C ARG A 16 12.29 5.99 -19.11
N LEU A 17 12.60 7.18 -19.64
CA LEU A 17 13.61 8.07 -19.04
C LEU A 17 13.24 8.48 -17.61
N PHE A 18 11.98 8.85 -17.37
CA PHE A 18 11.51 9.19 -16.03
C PHE A 18 11.51 8.00 -15.07
N ALA A 19 11.17 6.81 -15.54
CA ALA A 19 11.24 5.58 -14.74
C ALA A 19 12.68 5.20 -14.38
N GLU A 20 13.62 5.36 -15.31
CA GLU A 20 15.03 5.06 -15.10
C GLU A 20 15.68 6.09 -14.16
N LYS A 21 15.64 7.37 -14.53
CA LYS A 21 16.45 8.45 -13.91
C LYS A 21 15.69 9.33 -12.93
N GLY A 22 14.37 9.36 -13.03
CA GLY A 22 13.52 10.28 -12.28
C GLY A 22 13.31 11.61 -12.99
N PHE A 23 12.35 12.38 -12.48
CA PHE A 23 11.94 13.66 -13.07
C PHE A 23 13.06 14.71 -13.10
N GLU A 24 13.79 14.87 -12.00
CA GLU A 24 14.82 15.90 -11.85
C GLU A 24 16.00 15.68 -12.80
N GLN A 25 16.44 14.42 -12.94
CA GLN A 25 17.61 14.06 -13.74
C GLN A 25 17.33 13.94 -15.24
N THR A 26 16.06 13.97 -15.65
CA THR A 26 15.66 13.92 -17.06
C THR A 26 15.55 15.34 -17.62
N SER A 27 16.12 15.56 -18.81
CA SER A 27 16.10 16.85 -19.51
C SER A 27 15.31 16.79 -20.83
N VAL A 28 14.83 17.95 -21.30
CA VAL A 28 14.13 18.06 -22.59
C VAL A 28 15.07 17.74 -23.75
N GLU A 29 16.35 18.09 -23.61
CA GLU A 29 17.45 17.73 -24.50
C GLU A 29 17.52 16.22 -24.72
N GLU A 30 17.54 15.47 -23.61
CA GLU A 30 17.66 14.01 -23.63
C GLU A 30 16.41 13.36 -24.21
N ILE A 31 15.23 13.83 -23.83
CA ILE A 31 13.95 13.38 -24.40
C ILE A 31 13.94 13.58 -25.92
N ALA A 32 14.30 14.79 -26.38
CA ALA A 32 14.30 15.13 -27.80
C ALA A 32 15.29 14.26 -28.59
N ALA A 33 16.51 14.11 -28.06
CA ALA A 33 17.53 13.27 -28.67
C ALA A 33 17.08 11.79 -28.76
N ARG A 34 16.51 11.25 -27.68
CA ARG A 34 16.08 9.85 -27.62
C ARG A 34 14.86 9.54 -28.47
N ALA A 35 13.99 10.53 -28.69
CA ALA A 35 12.83 10.45 -29.56
C ALA A 35 13.13 10.85 -31.03
N GLU A 36 14.38 11.19 -31.34
CA GLU A 36 14.80 11.62 -32.67
C GLU A 36 13.98 12.82 -33.19
N VAL A 37 13.83 13.83 -32.33
CA VAL A 37 13.17 15.10 -32.63
C VAL A 37 14.03 16.29 -32.22
N SER A 38 13.67 17.48 -32.70
CA SER A 38 14.23 18.72 -32.20
C SER A 38 13.53 19.16 -30.90
N LYS A 39 14.22 19.91 -30.03
CA LYS A 39 13.63 20.43 -28.78
C LYS A 39 12.34 21.23 -29.00
N PRO A 40 12.21 22.09 -30.03
CA PRO A 40 10.97 22.82 -30.28
C PRO A 40 9.74 21.92 -30.40
N VAL A 41 9.89 20.70 -30.94
CA VAL A 41 8.78 19.73 -31.06
C VAL A 41 8.28 19.28 -29.69
N VAL A 42 9.19 19.10 -28.72
CA VAL A 42 8.80 18.76 -27.34
C VAL A 42 8.00 19.88 -26.69
N TYR A 43 8.46 21.12 -26.84
CA TYR A 43 7.76 22.30 -26.32
C TYR A 43 6.42 22.53 -27.01
N GLU A 44 6.32 22.32 -28.32
CA GLU A 44 5.08 22.46 -29.08
C GLU A 44 4.00 21.47 -28.59
N HIS A 45 4.37 20.22 -28.33
CA HIS A 45 3.41 19.20 -27.91
C HIS A 45 3.03 19.24 -26.43
N PHE A 46 3.95 19.66 -25.56
CA PHE A 46 3.79 19.49 -24.10
C PHE A 46 4.23 20.68 -23.26
N GLY A 47 4.81 21.72 -23.86
CA GLY A 47 5.31 22.88 -23.10
C GLY A 47 6.56 22.62 -22.26
N GLY A 48 7.16 21.43 -22.34
CA GLY A 48 8.36 21.05 -21.57
C GLY A 48 8.25 19.65 -20.97
N LYS A 49 9.21 19.29 -20.11
CA LYS A 49 9.23 17.98 -19.46
C LYS A 49 8.15 17.84 -18.39
N GLU A 50 7.77 18.95 -17.75
CA GLU A 50 6.71 19.06 -16.75
C GLU A 50 5.37 18.63 -17.33
N GLY A 51 5.02 19.16 -18.52
CA GLY A 51 3.78 18.82 -19.20
C GLY A 51 3.78 17.38 -19.72
N ILE A 52 4.92 16.85 -20.17
CA ILE A 52 5.03 15.43 -20.52
C ILE A 52 4.80 14.56 -19.28
N TYR A 53 5.47 14.89 -18.18
CA TYR A 53 5.37 14.14 -16.92
C TYR A 53 3.93 14.13 -16.39
N ALA A 54 3.26 15.28 -16.38
CA ALA A 54 1.87 15.39 -15.98
C ALA A 54 0.94 14.50 -16.82
N VAL A 55 1.12 14.47 -18.15
CA VAL A 55 0.31 13.61 -19.03
C VAL A 55 0.58 12.13 -18.76
N ILE A 56 1.83 11.74 -18.48
CA ILE A 56 2.17 10.37 -18.13
C ILE A 56 1.52 9.99 -16.80
N VAL A 57 1.70 10.80 -15.75
CA VAL A 57 1.10 10.56 -14.43
C VAL A 57 -0.41 10.41 -14.53
N ASP A 58 -1.09 11.32 -15.22
CA ASP A 58 -2.55 11.25 -15.41
C ASP A 58 -2.99 9.93 -16.08
N ARG A 59 -2.29 9.52 -17.14
CA ARG A 59 -2.57 8.23 -17.81
C ARG A 59 -2.35 7.03 -16.90
N GLU A 60 -1.25 7.02 -16.16
CA GLU A 60 -0.90 5.89 -15.29
C GLU A 60 -1.84 5.83 -14.06
N VAL A 61 -2.24 6.98 -13.51
CA VAL A 61 -3.29 7.07 -12.47
C VAL A 61 -4.62 6.53 -13.01
N GLN A 62 -5.06 6.98 -14.18
CA GLN A 62 -6.31 6.51 -14.79
C GLN A 62 -6.29 5.00 -15.06
N ALA A 63 -5.17 4.47 -15.57
CA ALA A 63 -5.01 3.04 -15.84
C ALA A 63 -5.09 2.21 -14.54
N LEU A 64 -4.33 2.59 -13.51
CA LEU A 64 -4.32 1.86 -12.24
C LEU A 64 -5.65 1.97 -11.49
N THR A 65 -6.21 3.18 -11.40
CA THR A 65 -7.53 3.38 -10.76
C THR A 65 -8.61 2.61 -11.50
N GLY A 66 -8.62 2.63 -12.84
CA GLY A 66 -9.57 1.87 -13.64
C GLY A 66 -9.49 0.36 -13.39
N ALA A 67 -8.28 -0.19 -13.29
CA ALA A 67 -8.07 -1.60 -12.97
C ALA A 67 -8.56 -1.96 -11.56
N LEU A 68 -8.24 -1.14 -10.56
CA LEU A 68 -8.63 -1.38 -9.16
C LEU A 68 -10.13 -1.19 -8.92
N SER A 69 -10.72 -0.10 -9.42
CA SER A 69 -12.16 0.15 -9.30
C SER A 69 -12.97 -0.90 -10.05
N GLY A 70 -12.54 -1.33 -11.26
CA GLY A 70 -13.18 -2.43 -11.98
C GLY A 70 -13.21 -3.74 -11.18
N ALA A 71 -12.11 -4.08 -10.49
CA ALA A 71 -12.03 -5.26 -9.64
C ALA A 71 -12.96 -5.21 -8.41
N LEU A 72 -13.24 -3.99 -7.90
CA LEU A 72 -14.12 -3.75 -6.77
C LEU A 72 -15.60 -3.71 -7.20
N ASP A 73 -15.92 -3.05 -8.30
CA ASP A 73 -17.29 -2.78 -8.75
C ASP A 73 -18.01 -4.04 -9.27
N GLU A 74 -17.27 -5.04 -9.76
CA GLU A 74 -17.84 -6.34 -10.15
C GLU A 74 -18.52 -7.05 -8.95
N GLY A 75 -18.17 -6.66 -7.71
CA GLY A 75 -18.82 -7.16 -6.50
C GLY A 75 -18.62 -8.66 -6.25
N GLY A 76 -19.42 -9.24 -5.36
CA GLY A 76 -19.34 -10.66 -5.02
C GLY A 76 -18.74 -10.91 -3.63
N HIS A 77 -18.22 -12.12 -3.42
CA HIS A 77 -17.72 -12.54 -2.12
C HIS A 77 -16.47 -11.73 -1.72
N PRO A 78 -16.34 -11.22 -0.47
CA PRO A 78 -15.22 -10.35 -0.07
C PRO A 78 -13.83 -10.92 -0.35
N LYS A 79 -13.65 -12.23 -0.17
CA LYS A 79 -12.40 -12.92 -0.53
C LYS A 79 -12.03 -12.74 -2.02
N VAL A 80 -13.02 -12.87 -2.91
CA VAL A 80 -12.83 -12.75 -4.36
C VAL A 80 -12.52 -11.30 -4.74
N MET A 81 -13.16 -10.33 -4.07
CA MET A 81 -12.84 -8.91 -4.30
C MET A 81 -11.37 -8.62 -3.96
N VAL A 82 -10.89 -9.07 -2.79
CA VAL A 82 -9.47 -8.90 -2.40
C VAL A 82 -8.54 -9.60 -3.39
N GLU A 83 -8.89 -10.80 -3.85
CA GLU A 83 -8.12 -11.54 -4.86
C GLU A 83 -8.01 -10.78 -6.18
N ARG A 84 -9.13 -10.31 -6.72
CA ARG A 84 -9.12 -9.52 -7.95
C ARG A 84 -8.37 -8.21 -7.80
N SER A 85 -8.53 -7.49 -6.68
CA SER A 85 -7.79 -6.24 -6.46
C SER A 85 -6.29 -6.47 -6.32
N ALA A 86 -5.86 -7.54 -5.64
CA ALA A 86 -4.46 -7.91 -5.53
C ALA A 86 -3.87 -8.28 -6.90
N LEU A 87 -4.58 -9.10 -7.68
CA LEU A 87 -4.17 -9.45 -9.04
C LEU A 87 -4.14 -8.23 -9.96
N ALA A 88 -5.14 -7.35 -9.91
CA ALA A 88 -5.18 -6.14 -10.74
C ALA A 88 -3.97 -5.23 -10.51
N LEU A 89 -3.56 -5.02 -9.24
CA LEU A 89 -2.34 -4.27 -8.94
C LEU A 89 -1.09 -4.99 -9.47
N LEU A 90 -0.94 -6.28 -9.20
CA LEU A 90 0.24 -7.03 -9.59
C LEU A 90 0.36 -7.18 -11.11
N ASP A 91 -0.76 -7.36 -11.81
CA ASP A 91 -0.84 -7.38 -13.27
C ASP A 91 -0.41 -6.03 -13.84
N TYR A 92 -0.93 -4.92 -13.30
CA TYR A 92 -0.50 -3.58 -13.72
C TYR A 92 1.01 -3.37 -13.53
N ILE A 93 1.56 -3.83 -12.40
CA ILE A 93 3.00 -3.76 -12.13
C ILE A 93 3.83 -4.58 -13.13
N GLU A 94 3.32 -5.73 -13.61
CA GLU A 94 3.99 -6.53 -14.64
C GLU A 94 3.90 -5.89 -16.03
N THR A 95 2.75 -5.34 -16.39
CA THR A 95 2.53 -4.79 -17.74
C THR A 95 3.06 -3.38 -17.92
N SER A 96 3.12 -2.61 -16.83
CA SER A 96 3.42 -1.17 -16.81
C SER A 96 4.42 -0.80 -15.71
N GLU A 97 5.52 -1.55 -15.62
CA GLU A 97 6.59 -1.36 -14.62
C GLU A 97 7.08 0.10 -14.53
N ASP A 98 7.36 0.71 -15.68
CA ASP A 98 7.83 2.10 -15.75
C ASP A 98 6.77 3.09 -15.24
N GLY A 99 5.50 2.85 -15.57
CA GLY A 99 4.38 3.65 -15.09
C GLY A 99 4.25 3.59 -13.58
N PHE A 100 4.30 2.37 -13.02
CA PHE A 100 4.23 2.19 -11.57
C PHE A 100 5.43 2.81 -10.84
N ARG A 101 6.66 2.71 -11.38
CA ARG A 101 7.83 3.40 -10.82
C ARG A 101 7.66 4.92 -10.78
N ILE A 102 7.05 5.50 -11.82
CA ILE A 102 6.77 6.94 -11.86
C ILE A 102 5.74 7.33 -10.81
N LEU A 103 4.68 6.54 -10.64
CA LEU A 103 3.64 6.83 -9.65
C LEU A 103 4.17 6.81 -8.22
N VAL A 104 5.01 5.83 -7.89
CA VAL A 104 5.58 5.64 -6.54
C VAL A 104 6.66 6.69 -6.21
N ARG A 105 7.28 7.31 -7.22
CA ARG A 105 8.28 8.36 -6.99
C ARG A 105 7.62 9.69 -6.66
N ASP A 106 8.02 10.27 -5.54
CA ASP A 106 7.64 11.65 -5.22
C ASP A 106 8.28 12.64 -6.19
N SER A 107 7.47 13.51 -6.80
CA SER A 107 7.93 14.66 -7.57
C SER A 107 7.01 15.86 -7.36
N PRO A 108 7.51 17.11 -7.44
CA PRO A 108 6.68 18.30 -7.28
C PRO A 108 5.51 18.36 -8.29
N VAL A 109 5.72 17.84 -9.50
CA VAL A 109 4.70 17.80 -10.55
C VAL A 109 3.63 16.74 -10.25
N ALA A 110 4.03 15.58 -9.72
CA ALA A 110 3.08 14.55 -9.27
C ALA A 110 2.17 15.08 -8.14
N GLN A 111 2.72 15.84 -7.20
CA GLN A 111 1.93 16.44 -6.11
C GLN A 111 0.80 17.36 -6.62
N ALA A 112 0.98 18.00 -7.78
CA ALA A 112 -0.03 18.88 -8.38
C ALA A 112 -1.05 18.15 -9.28
N THR A 113 -0.72 16.97 -9.80
CA THR A 113 -1.51 16.26 -10.82
C THR A 113 -2.11 14.93 -10.35
N GLY A 114 -1.56 14.35 -9.29
CA GLY A 114 -1.96 13.06 -8.72
C GLY A 114 -0.73 12.26 -8.27
N THR A 115 -0.81 11.65 -7.09
CA THR A 115 0.28 10.81 -6.54
C THR A 115 -0.23 9.41 -6.28
N PHE A 116 0.69 8.45 -6.14
CA PHE A 116 0.33 7.12 -5.66
C PHE A 116 -0.37 7.16 -4.29
N SER A 117 0.04 8.07 -3.41
CA SER A 117 -0.58 8.29 -2.10
C SER A 117 -2.03 8.78 -2.19
N SER A 118 -2.36 9.68 -3.13
CA SER A 118 -3.75 10.11 -3.34
C SER A 118 -4.60 8.99 -3.91
N LEU A 119 -4.06 8.22 -4.86
CA LEU A 119 -4.73 7.05 -5.43
C LEU A 119 -5.05 6.02 -4.35
N ILE A 120 -4.11 5.72 -3.45
CA ILE A 120 -4.33 4.85 -2.29
C ILE A 120 -5.49 5.37 -1.43
N GLY A 121 -5.56 6.68 -1.18
CA GLY A 121 -6.65 7.30 -0.41
C GLY A 121 -8.02 7.15 -1.08
N ASP A 122 -8.09 7.32 -2.39
CA ASP A 122 -9.33 7.17 -3.17
C ASP A 122 -9.81 5.71 -3.15
N VAL A 123 -8.90 4.76 -3.36
CA VAL A 123 -9.20 3.32 -3.28
C VAL A 123 -9.61 2.93 -1.85
N ALA A 124 -8.95 3.45 -0.82
CA ALA A 124 -9.33 3.23 0.57
C ALA A 124 -10.74 3.73 0.87
N THR A 125 -11.13 4.88 0.32
CA THR A 125 -12.49 5.42 0.44
C THR A 125 -13.52 4.51 -0.23
N GLN A 126 -13.20 3.94 -1.40
CA GLN A 126 -14.07 2.97 -2.07
C GLN A 126 -14.23 1.68 -1.23
N VAL A 127 -13.12 1.15 -0.71
CA VAL A 127 -13.11 -0.05 0.15
C VAL A 127 -13.83 0.20 1.48
N GLU A 128 -13.72 1.40 2.06
CA GLU A 128 -14.43 1.80 3.27
C GLU A 128 -15.95 1.63 3.10
N HIS A 129 -16.52 2.13 2.00
CA HIS A 129 -17.95 2.00 1.75
C HIS A 129 -18.41 0.53 1.71
N LEU A 130 -17.61 -0.34 1.10
CA LEU A 130 -17.88 -1.78 1.03
C LEU A 130 -17.79 -2.43 2.42
N LEU A 131 -16.74 -2.13 3.19
CA LEU A 131 -16.54 -2.65 4.53
C LEU A 131 -17.63 -2.16 5.49
N ALA A 132 -18.00 -0.88 5.45
CA ALA A 132 -19.04 -0.32 6.29
C ALA A 132 -20.39 -1.02 6.07
N ALA A 133 -20.73 -1.34 4.81
CA ALA A 133 -21.92 -2.12 4.48
C ALA A 133 -21.83 -3.56 5.04
N GLN A 134 -20.67 -4.20 4.93
CA GLN A 134 -20.46 -5.56 5.44
C GLN A 134 -20.46 -5.62 6.97
N PHE A 135 -19.88 -4.62 7.64
CA PHE A 135 -19.81 -4.55 9.10
C PHE A 135 -21.20 -4.42 9.71
N LYS A 136 -22.09 -3.62 9.10
CA LYS A 136 -23.51 -3.56 9.48
C LYS A 136 -24.18 -4.94 9.44
N LYS A 137 -23.94 -5.73 8.38
CA LYS A 137 -24.49 -7.09 8.23
C LYS A 137 -23.93 -8.08 9.27
N GLN A 138 -22.68 -7.90 9.67
CA GLN A 138 -21.96 -8.77 10.61
C GLN A 138 -22.10 -8.32 12.08
N HIS A 139 -22.88 -7.27 12.36
CA HIS A 139 -23.00 -6.64 13.68
C HIS A 139 -21.65 -6.16 14.26
N LEU A 140 -20.77 -5.64 13.39
CA LEU A 140 -19.53 -4.94 13.72
C LEU A 140 -19.76 -3.41 13.66
N ASP A 141 -18.89 -2.62 14.30
CA ASP A 141 -19.01 -1.15 14.32
C ASP A 141 -18.55 -0.52 12.99
N PRO A 142 -19.45 0.04 12.17
CA PRO A 142 -19.10 0.59 10.85
C PRO A 142 -18.16 1.79 10.93
N ARG A 143 -18.09 2.48 12.08
CA ARG A 143 -17.19 3.63 12.28
C ARG A 143 -15.71 3.25 12.27
N THR A 144 -15.43 1.95 12.39
CA THR A 144 -14.08 1.41 12.27
C THR A 144 -13.71 1.01 10.85
N ALA A 145 -14.66 0.99 9.90
CA ALA A 145 -14.38 0.65 8.50
C ALA A 145 -13.24 1.48 7.85
N PRO A 146 -13.08 2.81 8.11
CA PRO A 146 -12.00 3.59 7.51
C PRO A 146 -10.61 3.04 7.84
N ILE A 147 -10.36 2.68 9.11
CA ILE A 147 -9.05 2.19 9.53
C ILE A 147 -8.75 0.80 8.94
N TYR A 148 -9.75 -0.07 8.82
CA TYR A 148 -9.57 -1.39 8.20
C TYR A 148 -9.39 -1.28 6.68
N ALA A 149 -10.08 -0.36 6.02
CA ALA A 149 -9.87 -0.08 4.60
C ALA A 149 -8.43 0.38 4.34
N GLN A 150 -7.93 1.32 5.16
CA GLN A 150 -6.55 1.79 5.08
C GLN A 150 -5.54 0.65 5.28
N MET A 151 -5.78 -0.25 6.25
CA MET A 151 -4.92 -1.41 6.49
C MET A 151 -4.88 -2.37 5.29
N LEU A 152 -6.04 -2.68 4.69
CA LEU A 152 -6.11 -3.58 3.54
C LEU A 152 -5.46 -2.96 2.31
N VAL A 153 -5.80 -1.72 1.97
CA VAL A 153 -5.23 -1.04 0.81
C VAL A 153 -3.73 -0.84 0.99
N GLY A 154 -3.29 -0.42 2.17
CA GLY A 154 -1.86 -0.29 2.49
C GLY A 154 -1.11 -1.61 2.38
N MET A 155 -1.69 -2.71 2.86
CA MET A 155 -1.10 -4.05 2.72
C MET A 155 -0.86 -4.41 1.25
N VAL A 156 -1.87 -4.21 0.39
CA VAL A 156 -1.77 -4.53 -1.04
C VAL A 156 -0.78 -3.58 -1.75
N ALA A 157 -0.91 -2.27 -1.52
CA ALA A 157 -0.09 -1.25 -2.15
C ALA A 157 1.40 -1.36 -1.79
N LEU A 158 1.72 -1.46 -0.49
CA LEU A 158 3.12 -1.57 -0.03
C LEU A 158 3.75 -2.90 -0.42
N THR A 159 2.97 -3.99 -0.44
CA THR A 159 3.46 -5.28 -0.95
C THR A 159 3.76 -5.21 -2.44
N GLY A 160 2.89 -4.58 -3.23
CA GLY A 160 3.12 -4.34 -4.66
C GLY A 160 4.39 -3.51 -4.90
N GLN A 161 4.58 -2.45 -4.12
CA GLN A 161 5.80 -1.63 -4.15
C GLN A 161 7.06 -2.45 -3.83
N HIS A 162 7.04 -3.28 -2.78
CA HIS A 162 8.16 -4.15 -2.48
C HIS A 162 8.43 -5.17 -3.59
N TRP A 163 7.37 -5.73 -4.16
CA TRP A 163 7.45 -6.76 -5.19
C TRP A 163 7.97 -6.23 -6.54
N LEU A 164 7.75 -4.93 -6.83
CA LEU A 164 8.32 -4.23 -7.98
C LEU A 164 9.82 -4.46 -8.10
N ASP A 165 10.54 -4.34 -6.98
CA ASP A 165 12.00 -4.46 -6.94
C ASP A 165 12.45 -5.90 -6.68
N ALA A 166 11.78 -6.62 -5.78
CA ALA A 166 12.19 -7.97 -5.38
C ALA A 166 11.94 -9.03 -6.45
N ARG A 167 10.85 -8.90 -7.23
CA ARG A 167 10.37 -9.87 -8.25
C ARG A 167 10.33 -11.33 -7.76
N SER A 168 10.23 -11.52 -6.45
CA SER A 168 10.21 -12.81 -5.78
C SER A 168 9.41 -12.69 -4.49
N PRO A 169 8.50 -13.62 -4.16
CA PRO A 169 8.13 -14.81 -4.94
C PRO A 169 7.31 -14.47 -6.21
N LYS A 170 6.83 -15.47 -6.95
CA LYS A 170 6.05 -15.23 -8.19
C LYS A 170 4.75 -14.50 -7.86
N LYS A 171 4.21 -13.76 -8.83
CA LYS A 171 2.94 -13.02 -8.71
C LYS A 171 1.82 -13.82 -8.03
N ALA A 172 1.59 -15.06 -8.50
CA ALA A 172 0.53 -15.92 -7.96
C ALA A 172 0.73 -16.24 -6.47
N ASP A 173 1.97 -16.44 -6.03
CA ASP A 173 2.30 -16.72 -4.63
C ASP A 173 2.09 -15.48 -3.76
N VAL A 174 2.48 -14.30 -4.26
CA VAL A 174 2.23 -13.01 -3.58
C VAL A 174 0.74 -12.75 -3.45
N ALA A 175 -0.02 -12.91 -4.54
CA ALA A 175 -1.47 -12.75 -4.54
C ALA A 175 -2.15 -13.72 -3.56
N ALA A 176 -1.77 -14.99 -3.59
CA ALA A 176 -2.29 -16.00 -2.68
C ALA A 176 -1.99 -15.66 -1.20
N ALA A 177 -0.78 -15.19 -0.90
CA ALA A 177 -0.39 -14.77 0.45
C ALA A 177 -1.19 -13.55 0.93
N LEU A 178 -1.36 -12.53 0.09
CA LEU A 178 -2.18 -11.34 0.37
C LEU A 178 -3.62 -11.72 0.68
N VAL A 179 -4.24 -12.52 -0.19
CA VAL A 179 -5.63 -12.98 -0.02
C VAL A 179 -5.77 -13.82 1.23
N ASN A 180 -4.82 -14.73 1.48
CA ASN A 180 -4.85 -15.57 2.66
C ASN A 180 -4.79 -14.73 3.96
N LEU A 181 -3.87 -13.77 4.06
CA LEU A 181 -3.74 -12.93 5.24
C LEU A 181 -4.99 -12.05 5.44
N ALA A 182 -5.43 -11.35 4.39
CA ALA A 182 -6.59 -10.47 4.44
C ALA A 182 -7.88 -11.24 4.79
N TRP A 183 -8.11 -12.40 4.16
CA TRP A 183 -9.30 -13.19 4.42
C TRP A 183 -9.31 -13.76 5.84
N ASN A 184 -8.22 -14.36 6.29
CA ASN A 184 -8.17 -14.91 7.65
C ASN A 184 -8.33 -13.79 8.70
N GLY A 185 -7.72 -12.62 8.48
CA GLY A 185 -7.90 -11.45 9.35
C GLY A 185 -9.34 -10.94 9.39
N LEU A 186 -9.98 -10.77 8.23
CA LEU A 186 -11.36 -10.29 8.14
C LEU A 186 -12.38 -11.30 8.67
N SER A 187 -12.15 -12.60 8.45
CA SER A 187 -13.05 -13.66 8.90
C SER A 187 -13.02 -13.85 10.43
N GLY A 188 -11.91 -13.51 11.08
CA GLY A 188 -11.70 -13.64 12.53
C GLY A 188 -11.97 -12.37 13.34
N MET A 189 -12.65 -11.36 12.79
CA MET A 189 -12.83 -10.09 13.49
C MET A 189 -13.69 -10.19 14.75
N GLU A 190 -13.18 -9.62 15.84
CA GLU A 190 -13.92 -9.45 17.08
C GLU A 190 -14.75 -8.16 17.05
N ARG A 191 -15.95 -8.18 17.68
CA ARG A 191 -16.79 -6.97 17.81
C ARG A 191 -16.11 -5.83 18.58
N ARG A 192 -15.22 -6.16 19.51
CA ARG A 192 -14.48 -5.22 20.36
C ARG A 192 -13.08 -5.78 20.61
N PRO A 193 -12.14 -5.58 19.66
CA PRO A 193 -10.77 -6.06 19.82
C PRO A 193 -10.14 -5.44 21.07
N ARG A 194 -9.39 -6.24 21.82
CA ARG A 194 -8.65 -5.79 23.01
C ARG A 194 -7.19 -6.18 22.91
N LEU A 195 -6.30 -5.32 23.40
CA LEU A 195 -4.90 -5.66 23.54
C LEU A 195 -4.73 -6.70 24.64
N THR A 196 -3.97 -7.76 24.37
CA THR A 196 -3.71 -8.84 25.34
C THR A 196 -3.05 -8.33 26.63
N SER A 197 -2.24 -7.28 26.55
CA SER A 197 -1.58 -6.64 27.70
C SER A 197 -2.51 -5.79 28.58
N ALA A 198 -3.73 -5.49 28.14
CA ALA A 198 -4.71 -4.71 28.90
C ALA A 198 -5.62 -5.58 29.80
N ALA A 199 -5.41 -6.90 29.84
CA ALA A 199 -6.01 -7.75 30.86
C ALA A 199 -5.36 -7.46 32.22
N PRO A 200 -6.12 -7.21 33.30
CA PRO A 200 -5.53 -6.92 34.60
C PRO A 200 -4.69 -8.12 35.05
N VAL A 201 -3.39 -7.88 35.23
CA VAL A 201 -2.47 -8.84 35.86
C VAL A 201 -3.06 -9.16 37.23
N LYS A 202 -3.66 -10.35 37.39
CA LYS A 202 -3.99 -10.89 38.71
C LYS A 202 -2.67 -11.00 39.47
N ARG A 203 -2.36 -10.01 40.31
CA ARG A 203 -1.29 -10.12 41.32
C ARG A 203 -1.60 -11.38 42.12
N ARG A 204 -0.83 -12.46 41.92
CA ARG A 204 -0.83 -13.61 42.83
C ARG A 204 -0.50 -13.05 44.20
N ALA A 205 -1.47 -13.10 45.11
CA ALA A 205 -1.21 -12.89 46.53
C ALA A 205 -0.16 -13.93 46.95
N ALA A 206 1.03 -13.45 47.32
CA ALA A 206 2.03 -14.29 47.97
C ALA A 206 1.43 -14.72 49.32
N LYS A 207 1.06 -16.00 49.41
CA LYS A 207 0.59 -16.64 50.64
C LYS A 207 1.61 -17.70 51.01
N GLY A 208 2.33 -17.43 52.10
CA GLY A 208 2.90 -18.43 52.99
C GLY A 208 4.23 -19.05 52.59
N ASP A 209 5.30 -18.56 53.23
CA ASP A 209 6.37 -19.45 53.68
C ASP A 209 6.41 -19.38 55.21
N THR A 210 5.98 -20.47 55.85
CA THR A 210 6.16 -20.76 57.26
C THR A 210 6.80 -22.14 57.32
N GLU A 211 7.88 -22.26 58.10
CA GLU A 211 8.55 -23.45 58.68
C GLU A 211 10.08 -23.34 58.48
N ALA A 212 10.88 -22.95 59.49
CA ALA A 212 11.28 -23.66 60.73
C ALA A 212 12.34 -24.75 60.50
N VAL A 213 13.58 -24.53 60.97
CA VAL A 213 14.59 -25.44 61.60
C VAL A 213 15.78 -24.52 61.96
N GLY A 214 16.46 -24.46 63.10
CA GLY A 214 16.56 -25.23 64.35
C GLY A 214 17.95 -24.94 64.97
N GLY A 215 18.10 -24.91 66.30
CA GLY A 215 19.41 -25.01 66.98
C GLY A 215 19.77 -23.94 68.02
N LEU A 216 19.53 -24.26 69.30
CA LEU A 216 20.14 -23.71 70.54
C LEU A 216 21.61 -24.21 70.69
N PRO A 217 22.50 -23.69 71.60
CA PRO A 217 22.20 -23.40 73.01
C PRO A 217 22.93 -22.25 73.77
N LYS A 218 22.29 -21.86 74.87
CA LYS A 218 22.75 -21.46 76.24
C LYS A 218 24.05 -20.68 76.46
N ASP A 219 23.97 -19.56 77.19
CA ASP A 219 24.56 -19.42 78.54
C ASP A 219 24.23 -18.06 79.20
N GLY A 220 24.23 -18.04 80.55
CA GLY A 220 24.52 -16.84 81.35
C GLY A 220 23.34 -16.05 81.97
N THR A 221 22.78 -16.52 83.07
CA THR A 221 21.99 -15.75 84.07
C THR A 221 22.89 -14.76 84.88
N PRO A 222 22.39 -14.06 85.93
CA PRO A 222 21.46 -12.91 85.98
C PRO A 222 21.99 -11.77 86.90
N VAL A 223 21.40 -10.57 86.95
CA VAL A 223 21.45 -9.72 88.18
C VAL A 223 20.23 -8.79 88.29
N GLU A 224 19.54 -8.94 89.44
CA GLU A 224 18.64 -8.06 90.23
C GLU A 224 17.71 -7.02 89.60
#